data_AF-A0A7S0ZQZ7-F1
#
_entry.id   AF-A0A7S0ZQZ7-F1
#
_cell.length_a   1.000
_cell.length_b   1.000
_cell.length_c   1.000
_cell.angle_alpha   90.00
_cell.angle_beta   90.00
_cell.angle_gamma   90.00
#
_symmetry.space_group_name_H-M   'P 1'
#
loop_
_entity.id
_entity.type
_entity.pdbx_description
1 polymer ?
#
loop_
_entity_poly.entity_id
_entity_poly.type
_entity_poly.pdbx_seq_one_letter_code
_entity_poly.pdbx_strand_id
1 'polypeptide(L)'
;MTSVEVEPGAWICEAALWTTWTHVGTCTAEIECQVLSIHARKLMEALRQHELIEQILLEYVSAFHKAVITSKPPASTWPSDLQVPRTAFEDLVSVMSPPVKQVIGLNAVEFLQNHTSVMERADRVIDNFTSQVWSGECVAFAHCTSSGAVVVERVTFSVELCIERAADGAVFAQIGTLGKRYGSLRRPSSRSRKSAIIPNVRFPSRKKEDGEDDLEVLEDVIRGRLL
;
A
#
# COMPACT_ATOMS: atom_id res chain seq x y z
N MET A 1 15.51 7.51 30.52
CA MET A 1 15.39 8.42 29.36
C MET A 1 15.78 7.60 28.15
N THR A 2 14.88 7.40 27.19
CA THR A 2 15.19 6.65 25.96
C THR A 2 15.67 7.64 24.91
N SER A 3 16.90 7.48 24.44
CA SER A 3 17.41 8.18 23.25
C SER A 3 17.24 7.30 22.02
N VAL A 4 17.02 7.93 20.87
CA VAL A 4 16.94 7.27 19.56
C VAL A 4 17.87 8.03 18.63
N GLU A 5 18.81 7.32 18.01
CA GLU A 5 19.70 7.87 17.00
C GLU A 5 18.93 8.07 15.69
N VAL A 6 19.18 9.19 15.01
CA VAL A 6 18.50 9.54 13.76
C VAL A 6 19.48 9.40 12.60
N GLU A 7 19.17 8.50 11.68
CA GLU A 7 20.00 8.20 10.52
C GLU A 7 20.02 9.35 9.50
N PRO A 8 21.10 9.51 8.73
CA PRO A 8 21.14 10.44 7.60
C PRO A 8 19.98 10.20 6.62
N GLY A 9 19.29 11.29 6.26
CA GLY A 9 18.15 11.25 5.34
C GLY A 9 16.80 10.93 6.01
N ALA A 10 16.78 10.62 7.31
CA ALA A 10 15.53 10.44 8.04
C ALA A 10 14.78 11.77 8.25
N TRP A 11 13.46 11.68 8.28
CA TRP A 11 12.61 12.81 8.64
C TRP A 11 12.54 13.00 10.15
N ILE A 12 12.54 14.26 10.58
CA ILE A 12 12.26 14.65 11.95
C ILE A 12 11.08 15.62 11.91
N CYS A 13 10.08 15.37 12.76
CA CYS A 13 8.88 16.17 12.92
C CYS A 13 8.03 16.31 11.64
N GLU A 14 7.94 15.27 10.82
CA GLU A 14 7.11 15.30 9.60
C GLU A 14 5.65 15.68 9.91
N ALA A 15 5.10 15.23 11.04
CA ALA A 15 3.74 15.56 11.46
C ALA A 15 3.50 17.08 11.59
N ALA A 16 4.53 17.88 11.89
CA ALA A 16 4.46 19.33 11.97
C ALA A 16 4.31 20.01 10.60
N LEU A 17 4.62 19.29 9.52
CA LEU A 17 4.43 19.78 8.16
C LEU A 17 2.94 19.79 7.77
N TRP A 18 2.18 18.82 8.30
CA TRP A 18 0.81 18.53 7.86
C TRP A 18 -0.26 18.87 8.90
N THR A 19 0.12 19.03 10.16
CA THR A 19 -0.82 19.18 11.29
C THR A 19 -0.38 20.25 12.27
N THR A 20 -1.28 20.69 13.16
CA THR A 20 -0.89 21.47 14.34
C THR A 20 -0.23 20.54 15.35
N TRP A 21 1.08 20.38 15.21
CA TRP A 21 1.88 19.45 15.99
C TRP A 21 2.53 20.11 17.20
N THR A 22 2.57 19.40 18.33
CA THR A 22 3.37 19.76 19.49
C THR A 22 4.49 18.75 19.62
N HIS A 23 5.74 19.21 19.55
CA HIS A 23 6.91 18.34 19.62
C HIS A 23 6.94 17.51 20.91
N VAL A 24 7.42 16.28 20.79
CA VAL A 24 7.48 15.29 21.86
C VAL A 24 8.93 14.83 22.03
N GLY A 25 9.69 15.58 22.83
CA GLY A 25 11.06 15.24 23.20
C GLY A 25 12.02 16.40 23.05
N THR A 26 13.31 16.06 22.96
CA THR A 26 14.39 17.02 22.70
C THR A 26 15.33 16.39 21.70
N CYS A 27 15.62 17.11 20.61
CA CYS A 27 16.58 16.70 19.60
C CYS A 27 17.92 17.40 19.88
N THR A 28 19.00 16.64 19.97
CA THR A 28 20.36 17.15 20.19
C THR A 28 21.29 16.56 19.15
N ALA A 29 22.13 17.40 18.55
CA ALA A 29 23.21 16.93 17.67
C ALA A 29 24.41 16.50 18.54
N GLU A 30 24.79 15.22 18.47
CA GLU A 30 25.97 14.69 19.16
C GLU A 30 27.26 14.88 18.34
N ILE A 31 27.12 14.98 17.02
CA ILE A 31 28.20 15.20 16.06
C ILE A 31 27.86 16.37 15.13
N GLU A 32 28.84 16.84 14.37
CA GLU A 32 28.59 17.80 13.29
C GLU A 32 27.66 17.18 12.23
N CYS A 33 26.54 17.84 11.96
CA CYS A 33 25.53 17.36 11.02
C CYS A 33 24.95 18.52 10.20
N GLN A 34 24.33 18.18 9.07
CA GLN A 34 23.57 19.11 8.25
C GLN A 34 22.09 18.80 8.36
N VAL A 35 21.28 19.83 8.57
CA VAL A 35 19.82 19.71 8.68
C VAL A 35 19.16 20.56 7.61
N LEU A 36 18.21 19.97 6.90
CA LEU A 36 17.32 20.68 5.98
C LEU A 36 15.99 20.95 6.69
N SER A 37 15.56 22.22 6.69
CA SER A 37 14.28 22.62 7.26
C SER A 37 13.30 23.03 6.17
N ILE A 38 12.06 22.53 6.27
CA ILE A 38 10.98 22.85 5.33
C ILE A 38 9.96 23.73 6.04
N HIS A 39 9.70 24.91 5.47
CA HIS A 39 8.67 25.80 5.99
C HIS A 39 7.30 25.46 5.39
N ALA A 40 6.40 24.88 6.18
CA ALA A 40 5.08 24.39 5.74
C ALA A 40 4.32 25.37 4.83
N ARG A 41 4.21 26.64 5.24
CA ARG A 41 3.52 27.67 4.43
C ARG A 41 4.12 27.84 3.03
N LYS A 42 5.45 27.94 2.93
CA LYS A 42 6.15 28.13 1.65
C LYS A 42 6.05 26.89 0.78
N LEU A 43 6.07 25.70 1.38
CA LEU A 43 5.83 24.45 0.67
C LEU A 43 4.42 24.48 0.03
N MET A 44 3.39 24.82 0.80
CA MET A 44 2.02 24.90 0.26
C MET A 44 1.87 25.96 -0.84
N GLU A 45 2.54 27.11 -0.71
CA GLU A 45 2.55 28.14 -1.76
C GLU A 45 3.20 27.63 -3.06
N ALA A 46 4.30 26.88 -2.97
CA ALA A 46 4.96 26.29 -4.12
C ALA A 46 4.10 25.19 -4.76
N LEU A 47 3.46 24.34 -3.96
CA LEU A 47 2.66 23.22 -4.46
C LEU A 47 1.40 23.67 -5.21
N ARG A 48 0.80 24.79 -4.82
CA ARG A 48 -0.33 25.42 -5.54
C ARG A 48 -0.01 25.83 -6.98
N GLN A 49 1.27 25.90 -7.35
CA GLN A 49 1.69 26.17 -8.73
C GLN A 49 1.63 24.91 -9.62
N HIS A 50 1.39 23.74 -9.03
CA HIS A 50 1.41 22.45 -9.69
C HIS A 50 0.16 21.63 -9.31
N GLU A 51 -0.95 21.86 -10.02
CA GLU A 51 -2.29 21.30 -9.72
C GLU A 51 -2.27 19.78 -9.46
N LEU A 52 -1.58 19.01 -10.31
CA LEU A 52 -1.51 17.55 -10.16
C LEU A 52 -0.79 17.14 -8.86
N ILE A 53 0.31 17.83 -8.53
CA ILE A 53 1.08 17.55 -7.32
C ILE A 53 0.28 17.96 -6.09
N GLU A 54 -0.41 19.11 -6.13
CA GLU A 54 -1.31 19.54 -5.07
C GLU A 54 -2.42 18.50 -4.82
N GLN A 55 -3.03 17.96 -5.88
CA GLN A 55 -4.07 16.94 -5.73
C GLN A 55 -3.55 15.67 -5.05
N ILE A 56 -2.38 15.16 -5.48
CA ILE A 56 -1.75 13.99 -4.86
C ILE A 56 -1.43 14.29 -3.39
N LEU A 57 -0.89 15.48 -3.11
CA LEU A 57 -0.54 15.91 -1.76
C LEU A 57 -1.77 16.00 -0.84
N LEU A 58 -2.90 16.53 -1.32
CA LEU A 58 -4.11 16.64 -0.51
C LEU A 58 -4.59 15.26 -0.04
N GLU A 59 -4.51 14.26 -0.90
CA GLU A 59 -4.86 12.87 -0.56
C GLU A 59 -3.84 12.25 0.41
N TYR A 60 -2.54 12.54 0.21
CA TYR A 60 -1.48 12.16 1.14
C TYR A 60 -1.71 12.75 2.53
N VAL A 61 -1.94 14.06 2.63
CA VAL A 61 -2.15 14.78 3.89
C VAL A 61 -3.41 14.29 4.59
N SER A 62 -4.49 14.03 3.84
CA SER A 62 -5.72 13.45 4.38
C SER A 62 -5.48 12.07 5.01
N ALA A 63 -4.75 11.20 4.31
CA ALA A 63 -4.36 9.88 4.82
C ALA A 63 -3.46 9.97 6.04
N PHE A 64 -2.43 10.82 6.00
CA PHE A 64 -1.47 11.03 7.08
C PHE A 64 -2.17 11.57 8.33
N HIS A 65 -2.98 12.61 8.19
CA HIS A 65 -3.75 13.18 9.30
C HIS A 65 -4.66 12.13 9.95
N LYS A 66 -5.32 11.28 9.15
CA LYS A 66 -6.12 10.17 9.66
C LYS A 66 -5.26 9.17 10.45
N ALA A 67 -4.05 8.85 9.98
CA ALA A 67 -3.11 7.99 10.71
C ALA A 67 -2.70 8.62 12.05
N VAL A 68 -2.40 9.92 12.09
CA VAL A 68 -2.06 10.65 13.32
C VAL A 68 -3.19 10.55 14.36
N ILE A 69 -4.43 10.90 13.99
CA ILE A 69 -5.55 10.95 14.96
C ILE A 69 -6.04 9.56 15.42
N THR A 70 -5.70 8.51 14.66
CA THR A 70 -6.06 7.12 15.01
C THR A 70 -4.94 6.37 15.73
N SER A 71 -3.73 6.93 15.79
CA SER A 71 -2.57 6.36 16.49
C SER A 71 -2.66 6.63 17.99
N LYS A 72 -3.37 5.74 18.70
CA LYS A 72 -3.51 5.79 20.16
C LYS A 72 -3.63 4.39 20.78
N PRO A 73 -3.10 4.17 21.99
CA PRO A 73 -3.27 2.91 22.72
C PRO A 73 -4.74 2.62 23.04
N PRO A 74 -5.14 1.34 23.14
CA PRO A 74 -4.31 0.14 23.03
C PRO A 74 -4.07 -0.33 21.58
N ALA A 75 -4.78 0.23 20.60
CA ALA A 75 -4.77 -0.27 19.23
C ALA A 75 -3.50 0.07 18.45
N SER A 76 -2.78 1.12 18.86
CA SER A 76 -1.53 1.57 18.24
C SER A 76 -0.65 2.30 19.25
N THR A 77 0.61 2.56 18.90
CA THR A 77 1.48 3.42 19.70
C THR A 77 1.09 4.89 19.52
N TRP A 78 1.45 5.73 20.49
CA TRP A 78 1.34 7.17 20.30
C TRP A 78 2.34 7.63 19.22
N PRO A 79 1.97 8.59 18.36
CA PRO A 79 2.90 9.18 17.41
C PRO A 79 3.97 10.01 18.14
N SER A 80 5.16 10.10 17.54
CA SER A 80 6.31 10.86 18.03
C SER A 80 6.84 11.79 16.95
N ASP A 81 7.84 12.62 17.29
CA ASP A 81 8.55 13.44 16.30
C ASP A 81 9.28 12.60 15.24
N LEU A 82 9.61 11.33 15.52
CA LEU A 82 10.34 10.47 14.59
C LEU A 82 9.44 9.54 13.79
N GLN A 83 8.28 9.16 14.33
CA GLN A 83 7.42 8.17 13.70
C GLN A 83 5.95 8.39 14.02
N VAL A 84 5.12 8.34 12.99
CA VAL A 84 3.67 8.18 13.11
C VAL A 84 3.32 6.76 12.66
N PRO A 85 2.57 5.97 13.45
CA PRO A 85 2.17 4.63 13.01
C PRO A 85 1.32 4.67 11.74
N ARG A 86 1.56 3.71 10.83
CA ARG A 86 0.84 3.56 9.55
C ARG A 86 0.97 4.75 8.61
N THR A 87 2.14 5.39 8.60
CA THR A 87 2.50 6.45 7.63
C THR A 87 3.64 6.04 6.71
N ALA A 88 3.91 4.74 6.56
CA ALA A 88 4.75 4.28 5.47
C ALA A 88 4.12 4.71 4.13
N PHE A 89 4.95 4.96 3.12
CA PHE A 89 4.47 5.53 1.86
C PHE A 89 3.42 4.64 1.19
N GLU A 90 3.68 3.33 1.19
CA GLU A 90 2.78 2.29 0.70
C GLU A 90 1.45 2.26 1.46
N ASP A 91 1.45 2.46 2.78
CA ASP A 91 0.24 2.51 3.60
C ASP A 91 -0.62 3.72 3.22
N LEU A 92 0.01 4.89 3.08
CA LEU A 92 -0.69 6.13 2.74
C LEU A 92 -1.25 6.07 1.32
N VAL A 93 -0.47 5.60 0.35
CA VAL A 93 -0.96 5.46 -1.02
C VAL A 93 -2.05 4.39 -1.10
N SER A 94 -2.02 3.33 -0.28
CA SER A 94 -3.06 2.30 -0.25
C SER A 94 -4.46 2.82 0.04
N VAL A 95 -4.58 3.95 0.74
CA VAL A 95 -5.88 4.55 1.11
C VAL A 95 -6.29 5.72 0.21
N MET A 96 -5.42 6.19 -0.69
CA MET A 96 -5.74 7.23 -1.66
C MET A 96 -6.81 6.78 -2.65
N SER A 97 -7.46 7.75 -3.30
CA SER A 97 -8.40 7.47 -4.38
C SER A 97 -7.75 6.72 -5.57
N PRO A 98 -8.52 5.88 -6.30
CA PRO A 98 -7.99 5.15 -7.45
C PRO A 98 -7.30 6.03 -8.53
N PRO A 99 -7.82 7.23 -8.88
CA PRO A 99 -7.14 8.10 -9.85
C PRO A 99 -5.75 8.53 -9.40
N VAL A 100 -5.58 8.87 -8.12
CA VAL A 100 -4.27 9.30 -7.58
C VAL A 100 -3.28 8.13 -7.57
N LYS A 101 -3.72 6.94 -7.14
CA LYS A 101 -2.93 5.71 -7.23
C LYS A 101 -2.45 5.41 -8.65
N GLN A 102 -3.34 5.59 -9.64
CA GLN A 102 -3.01 5.38 -11.04
C GLN A 102 -1.94 6.37 -11.50
N VAL A 103 -2.07 7.66 -11.18
CA VAL A 103 -1.05 8.67 -11.54
C VAL A 103 0.31 8.34 -10.96
N ILE A 104 0.38 8.00 -9.67
CA ILE A 104 1.63 7.60 -9.00
C ILE A 104 2.22 6.36 -9.69
N GLY A 105 1.39 5.35 -9.94
CA GLY A 105 1.82 4.12 -10.60
C GLY A 105 2.32 4.33 -12.03
N LEU A 106 1.65 5.18 -12.80
CA LEU A 106 2.03 5.47 -14.19
C LEU A 106 3.34 6.24 -14.27
N ASN A 107 3.61 7.14 -13.33
CA ASN A 107 4.91 7.80 -13.26
C ASN A 107 6.06 6.80 -12.98
N ALA A 108 5.83 5.80 -12.13
CA ALA A 108 6.81 4.73 -11.90
C ALA A 108 7.00 3.83 -13.14
N VAL A 109 5.94 3.58 -13.91
CA VAL A 109 6.02 2.84 -15.18
C VAL A 109 6.77 3.63 -16.25
N GLU A 110 6.51 4.93 -16.38
CA GLU A 110 7.24 5.83 -17.28
C GLU A 110 8.75 5.82 -16.96
N PHE A 111 9.10 5.81 -15.67
CA PHE A 111 10.48 5.63 -15.25
C PHE A 111 11.10 4.33 -15.80
N LEU A 112 10.39 3.19 -15.68
CA LEU A 112 10.85 1.91 -16.24
C LEU A 112 11.04 1.95 -17.76
N GLN A 113 10.10 2.57 -18.48
CA GLN A 113 10.17 2.70 -19.94
C GLN A 113 11.41 3.47 -20.38
N ASN A 114 11.75 4.53 -19.66
CA ASN A 114 12.91 5.37 -19.98
C ASN A 114 14.26 4.72 -19.64
N HIS A 115 14.28 3.69 -18.78
CA HIS A 115 15.53 3.09 -18.27
C HIS A 115 15.71 1.61 -18.67
N THR A 116 14.74 0.99 -19.34
CA THR A 116 14.87 -0.38 -19.82
C THR A 116 15.37 -0.38 -21.27
N SER A 117 16.44 -1.13 -21.56
CA SER A 117 16.97 -1.25 -22.92
C SER A 117 15.97 -1.94 -23.86
N VAL A 118 16.03 -1.59 -25.15
CA VAL A 118 15.09 -1.97 -26.22
C VAL A 118 15.14 -3.48 -26.54
N MET A 119 14.65 -4.31 -25.62
CA MET A 119 14.34 -5.70 -25.90
C MET A 119 12.82 -5.84 -26.03
N GLU A 120 12.33 -6.37 -27.16
CA GLU A 120 10.88 -6.56 -27.42
C GLU A 120 10.13 -7.36 -26.33
N ARG A 121 10.85 -8.19 -25.57
CA ARG A 121 10.27 -8.92 -24.43
C ARG A 121 9.95 -8.00 -23.25
N ALA A 122 10.70 -6.92 -23.05
CA ALA A 122 10.45 -5.92 -22.02
C ALA A 122 9.17 -5.14 -22.32
N ASP A 123 8.92 -4.78 -23.58
CA ASP A 123 7.74 -4.02 -23.99
C ASP A 123 6.44 -4.73 -23.58
N ARG A 124 6.32 -6.03 -23.87
CA ARG A 124 5.12 -6.80 -23.48
C ARG A 124 4.90 -6.86 -21.97
N VAL A 125 5.99 -6.94 -21.21
CA VAL A 125 5.92 -6.98 -19.74
C VAL A 125 5.48 -5.62 -19.21
N ILE A 126 6.05 -4.54 -19.74
CA ILE A 126 5.70 -3.16 -19.38
C ILE A 126 4.26 -2.86 -19.79
N ASP A 127 3.79 -3.26 -20.97
CA ASP A 127 2.40 -3.08 -21.42
C ASP A 127 1.39 -3.78 -20.50
N ASN A 128 1.69 -5.02 -20.11
CA ASN A 128 0.86 -5.76 -19.16
C ASN A 128 0.86 -5.09 -17.78
N PHE A 129 2.02 -4.65 -17.31
CA PHE A 129 2.13 -3.94 -16.03
C PHE A 129 1.40 -2.59 -16.05
N THR A 130 1.55 -1.83 -17.12
CA THR A 130 0.82 -0.58 -17.40
C THR A 130 -0.68 -0.81 -17.34
N SER A 131 -1.16 -1.88 -17.97
CA SER A 131 -2.58 -2.26 -17.96
C SER A 131 -3.09 -2.58 -16.56
N GLN A 132 -2.28 -3.23 -15.72
CA GLN A 132 -2.63 -3.55 -14.32
C GLN A 132 -2.68 -2.30 -13.43
N VAL A 133 -1.76 -1.35 -13.63
CA VAL A 133 -1.79 -0.06 -12.93
C VAL A 133 -3.05 0.71 -13.34
N TRP A 134 -3.33 0.82 -14.64
CA TRP A 134 -4.53 1.47 -15.15
C TRP A 134 -5.83 0.84 -14.66
N SER A 135 -5.89 -0.49 -14.56
CA SER A 135 -7.08 -1.20 -14.09
C SER A 135 -7.28 -1.12 -12.56
N GLY A 136 -6.28 -0.58 -11.83
CA GLY A 136 -6.23 -0.53 -10.38
C GLY A 136 -6.01 -1.90 -9.72
N GLU A 137 -5.42 -2.87 -10.42
CA GLU A 137 -5.05 -4.17 -9.85
C GLU A 137 -3.79 -4.11 -8.99
N CYS A 138 -2.89 -3.19 -9.32
CA CYS A 138 -1.70 -2.92 -8.55
C CYS A 138 -1.41 -1.42 -8.52
N VAL A 139 -0.51 -1.04 -7.63
CA VAL A 139 0.13 0.28 -7.62
C VAL A 139 1.62 0.06 -7.80
N ALA A 140 2.28 0.99 -8.49
CA ALA A 140 3.71 0.96 -8.70
C ALA A 140 4.35 2.16 -7.99
N PHE A 141 5.53 1.96 -7.40
CA PHE A 141 6.28 3.00 -6.72
C PHE A 141 7.70 3.01 -7.24
N ALA A 142 8.24 4.18 -7.56
CA ALA A 142 9.66 4.34 -7.84
C ALA A 142 10.32 4.99 -6.62
N HIS A 143 11.42 4.40 -6.15
CA HIS A 143 12.24 4.99 -5.09
C HIS A 143 13.73 4.84 -5.40
N CYS A 144 14.55 5.73 -4.86
CA CYS A 144 16.01 5.64 -4.97
C CYS A 144 16.58 4.86 -3.78
N THR A 145 17.46 3.91 -4.06
CA THR A 145 18.25 3.22 -3.02
C THR A 145 19.37 4.12 -2.50
N SER A 146 20.01 3.69 -1.41
CA SER A 146 21.23 4.35 -0.90
C SER A 146 22.39 4.37 -1.89
N SER A 147 22.39 3.50 -2.91
CA SER A 147 23.35 3.52 -4.01
C SER A 147 22.99 4.48 -5.14
N GLY A 148 21.84 5.16 -5.05
CA GLY A 148 21.30 6.03 -6.10
C GLY A 148 20.62 5.27 -7.24
N ALA A 149 20.51 3.94 -7.16
CA ALA A 149 19.76 3.16 -8.13
C ALA A 149 18.25 3.37 -7.91
N VAL A 150 17.49 3.54 -8.98
CA VAL A 150 16.04 3.62 -8.88
C VAL A 150 15.44 2.23 -9.00
N VAL A 151 14.64 1.86 -8.01
CA VAL A 151 13.91 0.59 -7.97
C VAL A 151 12.43 0.90 -8.14
N VAL A 152 11.77 0.14 -9.00
CA VAL A 152 10.31 0.20 -9.15
C VAL A 152 9.68 -1.03 -8.52
N GLU A 153 8.89 -0.80 -7.49
CA GLU A 153 8.18 -1.83 -6.76
C GLU A 153 6.74 -1.91 -7.20
N ARG A 154 6.24 -3.13 -7.36
CA ARG A 154 4.83 -3.42 -7.61
C ARG A 154 4.19 -3.84 -6.29
N VAL A 155 3.16 -3.11 -5.88
CA VAL A 155 2.38 -3.41 -4.67
C VAL A 155 0.96 -3.81 -5.05
N THR A 156 0.52 -4.92 -4.48
CA THR A 156 -0.85 -5.42 -4.60
C THR A 156 -1.48 -5.46 -3.22
N PHE A 157 -2.70 -4.95 -3.09
CA PHE A 157 -3.41 -4.92 -1.82
C PHE A 157 -4.37 -6.10 -1.73
N SER A 158 -4.23 -6.90 -0.68
CA SER A 158 -5.21 -7.92 -0.28
C SER A 158 -5.83 -7.53 1.05
N VAL A 159 -7.14 -7.77 1.18
CA VAL A 159 -7.84 -7.65 2.46
C VAL A 159 -8.12 -9.05 2.96
N GLU A 160 -7.59 -9.37 4.13
CA GLU A 160 -7.84 -10.63 4.82
C GLU A 160 -8.80 -10.37 5.99
N LEU A 161 -9.93 -11.07 5.99
CA LEU A 161 -10.90 -11.00 7.08
C LEU A 161 -10.73 -12.23 7.97
N CYS A 162 -10.25 -12.02 9.20
CA CYS A 162 -10.22 -13.05 10.24
C CYS A 162 -11.48 -12.91 11.10
N ILE A 163 -12.38 -13.89 11.05
CA ILE A 163 -13.54 -13.96 11.95
C ILE A 163 -13.25 -15.06 12.96
N GLU A 164 -12.96 -14.67 14.20
CA GLU A 164 -12.74 -15.60 15.31
C GLU A 164 -14.00 -15.70 16.17
N ARG A 165 -14.43 -16.93 16.45
CA ARG A 165 -15.55 -17.19 17.34
C ARG A 165 -15.06 -17.16 18.79
N ALA A 166 -15.54 -16.17 19.56
CA ALA A 166 -15.09 -15.92 20.93
C ALA A 166 -15.26 -17.10 21.91
N ALA A 167 -16.20 -18.01 21.64
CA ALA A 167 -16.48 -19.14 22.53
C ALA A 167 -15.38 -20.21 22.52
N ASP A 168 -14.70 -20.39 21.37
CA ASP A 168 -13.79 -21.53 21.15
C ASP A 168 -12.53 -21.16 20.35
N GLY A 169 -12.34 -19.89 20.01
CA GLY A 169 -11.19 -19.41 19.25
C GLY A 169 -11.17 -19.90 17.79
N ALA A 170 -12.29 -20.42 17.28
CA ALA A 170 -12.33 -20.94 15.91
C ALA A 170 -12.27 -19.79 14.90
N VAL A 171 -11.29 -19.83 13.98
CA VAL A 171 -11.13 -18.84 12.90
C VAL A 171 -11.82 -19.32 11.62
N PHE A 172 -12.65 -18.46 11.02
CA PHE A 172 -13.11 -18.62 9.65
C PHE A 172 -11.95 -18.36 8.68
N ALA A 173 -11.58 -19.36 7.90
CA ALA A 173 -10.61 -19.23 6.83
C ALA A 173 -11.22 -18.59 5.56
N GLN A 174 -10.40 -17.91 4.78
CA GLN A 174 -10.75 -17.27 3.52
C GLN A 174 -11.38 -18.28 2.53
N ILE A 175 -12.62 -18.00 2.08
CA ILE A 175 -13.38 -18.89 1.17
C ILE A 175 -13.16 -18.50 -0.31
N GLY A 176 -12.62 -17.31 -0.60
CA GLY A 176 -12.43 -16.86 -1.98
C GLY A 176 -11.61 -15.61 -2.18
N THR A 177 -11.17 -15.41 -3.42
CA THR A 177 -10.59 -14.17 -3.94
C THR A 177 -11.59 -13.54 -4.90
N LEU A 178 -11.93 -12.27 -4.72
CA LEU A 178 -12.78 -11.56 -5.67
C LEU A 178 -11.95 -11.25 -6.93
N GLY A 179 -11.93 -12.18 -7.89
CA GLY A 179 -11.26 -11.98 -9.17
C GLY A 179 -12.13 -11.16 -10.12
N LYS A 180 -11.52 -10.17 -10.80
CA LYS A 180 -12.09 -9.69 -12.06
C LYS A 180 -11.88 -10.80 -13.09
N ARG A 181 -12.95 -11.46 -13.57
CA ARG A 181 -12.84 -12.27 -14.79
C ARG A 181 -12.50 -11.32 -15.93
N TYR A 182 -11.22 -11.24 -16.30
CA TYR A 182 -10.85 -10.80 -17.63
C TYR A 182 -11.37 -11.86 -18.59
N GLY A 183 -12.51 -11.56 -19.20
CA GLY A 183 -12.92 -12.30 -20.39
C GLY A 183 -11.74 -12.30 -21.34
N SER A 184 -11.25 -13.50 -21.65
CA SER A 184 -10.34 -13.77 -22.77
C SER A 184 -10.66 -12.83 -23.95
N LEU A 185 -9.60 -12.29 -24.56
CA LEU A 185 -9.42 -11.27 -25.61
C LEU A 185 -10.44 -11.13 -26.77
N ARG A 186 -11.66 -11.64 -26.67
CA ARG A 186 -12.76 -11.33 -27.57
C ARG A 186 -13.49 -10.07 -27.11
N ARG A 187 -13.49 -9.07 -27.99
CA ARG A 187 -14.21 -7.80 -27.87
C ARG A 187 -15.57 -7.98 -27.17
N PRO A 188 -15.81 -7.35 -26.01
CA PRO A 188 -17.06 -7.49 -25.30
C PRO A 188 -18.16 -6.71 -26.04
N SER A 189 -19.23 -7.41 -26.40
CA SER A 189 -20.54 -6.77 -26.58
C SER A 189 -21.03 -6.25 -25.22
N SER A 190 -21.82 -5.19 -25.24
CA SER A 190 -22.14 -4.25 -24.15
C SER A 190 -22.89 -4.79 -22.91
N ARG A 191 -22.72 -6.05 -22.50
CA ARG A 191 -23.40 -6.60 -21.32
C ARG A 191 -22.47 -6.73 -20.10
N SER A 192 -22.71 -5.83 -19.13
CA SER A 192 -22.45 -5.90 -17.69
C SER A 192 -21.32 -6.84 -17.22
N ARG A 193 -20.17 -6.26 -16.84
CA ARG A 193 -19.11 -6.94 -16.09
C ARG A 193 -19.66 -7.38 -14.72
N LYS A 194 -19.97 -8.66 -14.52
CA LYS A 194 -20.23 -9.21 -13.20
C LYS A 194 -18.90 -9.62 -12.57
N SER A 195 -18.54 -8.98 -11.46
CA SER A 195 -17.52 -9.51 -10.55
C SER A 195 -18.00 -10.87 -10.05
N ALA A 196 -17.20 -11.92 -10.23
CA ALA A 196 -17.47 -13.24 -9.70
C ALA A 196 -16.50 -13.49 -8.55
N ILE A 197 -17.00 -13.93 -7.40
CA ILE A 197 -16.14 -14.47 -6.34
C ILE A 197 -15.55 -15.75 -6.90
N ILE A 198 -14.22 -15.81 -7.00
CA ILE A 198 -13.52 -17.05 -7.34
C ILE A 198 -13.25 -17.72 -5.99
N PRO A 199 -13.90 -18.84 -5.67
CA PRO A 199 -13.54 -19.59 -4.48
C PRO A 199 -12.07 -19.97 -4.58
N ASN A 200 -11.35 -19.73 -3.49
CA ASN A 200 -9.92 -19.95 -3.35
C ASN A 200 -9.73 -20.24 -1.88
N VAL A 201 -10.06 -21.48 -1.53
CA VAL A 201 -10.00 -21.94 -0.16
C VAL A 201 -8.58 -22.46 0.05
N ARG A 202 -7.74 -21.68 0.72
CA ARG A 202 -6.43 -22.13 1.19
C ARG A 202 -6.52 -22.41 2.68
N PHE A 203 -6.46 -23.69 3.03
CA PHE A 203 -6.42 -24.11 4.41
C PHE A 203 -4.96 -24.17 4.91
N PRO A 204 -4.66 -23.62 6.10
CA PRO A 204 -3.31 -23.69 6.68
C PRO A 204 -2.82 -25.12 6.92
N SER A 205 -3.75 -26.08 7.05
CA SER A 205 -3.50 -27.42 7.58
C SER A 205 -3.56 -28.55 6.54
N ARG A 206 -4.07 -28.29 5.33
CA ARG A 206 -4.28 -29.31 4.28
C ARG A 206 -4.05 -28.69 2.90
N LYS A 207 -3.19 -29.33 2.10
CA LYS A 207 -3.12 -29.05 0.66
C LYS A 207 -4.27 -29.80 0.00
N LYS A 208 -5.04 -29.09 -0.84
CA LYS A 208 -6.04 -29.69 -1.72
C LYS A 208 -5.36 -30.67 -2.69
N GLU A 209 -5.89 -31.88 -2.82
CA GLU A 209 -5.41 -32.85 -3.81
C GLU A 209 -6.03 -32.56 -5.19
N ASP A 210 -5.31 -32.92 -6.26
CA ASP A 210 -5.80 -32.68 -7.63
C ASP A 210 -7.11 -33.44 -7.87
N GLY A 211 -8.18 -32.69 -8.17
CA GLY A 211 -9.50 -33.25 -8.46
C GLY A 211 -10.51 -33.19 -7.32
N GLU A 212 -10.12 -32.76 -6.11
CA GLU A 212 -11.07 -32.55 -5.02
C GLU A 212 -12.03 -31.38 -5.34
N ASP A 213 -13.30 -31.50 -4.95
CA ASP A 213 -14.25 -30.40 -5.04
C ASP A 213 -14.08 -29.41 -3.88
N ASP A 214 -14.18 -28.10 -4.15
CA ASP A 214 -13.97 -27.07 -3.12
C ASP A 214 -15.00 -27.16 -1.97
N LEU A 215 -16.22 -27.61 -2.25
CA LEU A 215 -17.27 -27.78 -1.22
C LEU A 215 -17.01 -29.02 -0.37
N GLU A 216 -16.55 -30.12 -0.96
CA GLU A 216 -16.25 -31.36 -0.22
C GLU A 216 -15.09 -31.16 0.76
N VAL A 217 -14.01 -30.47 0.34
CA VAL A 217 -12.88 -30.16 1.23
C VAL A 217 -13.33 -29.23 2.37
N LEU A 218 -14.21 -28.27 2.08
CA LEU A 218 -14.78 -27.39 3.10
C LEU A 218 -15.65 -28.16 4.11
N GLU A 219 -16.51 -29.08 3.64
CA GLU A 219 -17.34 -29.92 4.52
C GLU A 219 -16.49 -30.84 5.41
N ASP A 220 -15.44 -31.46 4.87
CA ASP A 220 -14.53 -32.32 5.63
C ASP A 220 -13.83 -31.56 6.77
N VAL A 221 -13.34 -30.34 6.49
CA VAL A 221 -12.68 -29.51 7.50
C VAL A 221 -13.65 -29.08 8.59
N ILE A 222 -14.89 -28.76 8.22
CA ILE A 222 -15.95 -28.42 9.18
C ILE A 222 -16.26 -29.64 10.05
N ARG A 223 -16.42 -30.84 9.46
CA ARG A 223 -16.72 -32.07 10.21
C ARG A 223 -15.57 -32.52 11.12
N GLY A 224 -14.32 -32.42 10.67
CA GLY A 224 -13.15 -32.84 11.43
C GLY A 224 -12.77 -31.96 12.62
N ARG A 225 -13.37 -30.77 12.76
CA ARG A 225 -13.16 -29.86 13.90
C ARG A 225 -14.35 -29.75 14.85
N LEU A 226 -15.50 -30.34 14.48
CA LEU A 226 -16.72 -30.37 15.31
C LEU A 226 -16.85 -31.66 16.15
N LEU A 227 -15.85 -32.54 16.10
CA LEU A 227 -15.67 -33.72 16.94
C LEU A 227 -14.43 -33.55 17.82
#